data_AF-A0A4Q1EV04-F1
#
_entry.id   AF-A0A4Q1EV04-F1
#
_cell.length_a   1.000
_cell.length_b   1.000
_cell.length_c   1.000
_cell.angle_alpha   90.00
_cell.angle_beta   90.00
_cell.angle_gamma   90.00
#
_symmetry.space_group_name_H-M   'P 1'
#
loop_
_entity.id
_entity.type
_entity.pdbx_description
1 polymer ?
#
loop_
_entity_poly.entity_id
_entity_poly.type
_entity_poly.pdbx_seq_one_letter_code
_entity_poly.pdbx_strand_id
1 'polypeptide(L)'
;MSDFKTSLVLITLEIFIIFSFSNYYNILFHSDSGIFPNSIWMIIILILTIIDYFIFHSKKQWKNIINKFDKLTENENNRGNWIVFGIIALVLINFTFSFYLYYQS
;
A
#
# COMPACT_ATOMS: atom_id res chain seq x y z
N MET A 1 5.77 18.92 1.90
CA MET A 1 5.59 17.67 2.68
C MET A 1 6.98 17.24 3.16
N SER A 2 7.18 16.78 4.40
CA SER A 2 8.47 16.17 4.75
C SER A 2 8.52 14.74 4.19
N ASP A 3 9.67 14.31 3.68
CA ASP A 3 9.87 12.94 3.14
C ASP A 3 9.40 11.87 4.12
N PHE A 4 9.60 12.11 5.42
CA PHE A 4 9.10 11.25 6.50
C PHE A 4 7.58 11.07 6.49
N LYS A 5 6.80 12.14 6.31
CA LYS A 5 5.33 12.05 6.26
C LYS A 5 4.88 11.25 5.04
N THR A 6 5.53 11.47 3.90
CA THR A 6 5.21 10.74 2.66
C THR A 6 5.49 9.25 2.80
N SER A 7 6.64 8.88 3.38
CA SER A 7 6.98 7.49 3.67
C SER A 7 5.99 6.85 4.64
N LEU A 8 5.58 7.55 5.69
CA LEU A 8 4.61 7.04 6.67
C LEU A 8 3.23 6.78 6.03
N VAL A 9 2.77 7.65 5.14
CA VAL A 9 1.50 7.45 4.42
C VAL A 9 1.56 6.22 3.52
N LEU A 10 2.68 6.00 2.82
CA LEU A 10 2.85 4.84 1.93
C LEU A 10 2.86 3.53 2.74
N ILE A 11 3.63 3.48 3.82
CA ILE A 11 3.64 2.32 4.74
C ILE A 11 2.24 2.06 5.31
N THR A 12 1.48 3.11 5.65
CA THR A 12 0.10 2.96 6.16
C THR A 12 -0.82 2.30 5.13
N LEU A 13 -0.74 2.73 3.86
CA LEU A 13 -1.53 2.14 2.78
C LEU A 13 -1.12 0.68 2.50
N GLU A 14 0.17 0.36 2.59
CA GLU A 14 0.66 -1.01 2.48
C GLU A 14 0.11 -1.90 3.60
N ILE A 15 0.10 -1.43 4.84
CA ILE A 15 -0.49 -2.15 5.97
C ILE A 15 -1.97 -2.46 5.69
N PHE A 16 -2.75 -1.49 5.18
CA PHE A 16 -4.15 -1.74 4.83
C PHE A 16 -4.30 -2.83 3.77
N ILE A 17 -3.45 -2.82 2.73
CA ILE A 17 -3.47 -3.85 1.69
C ILE A 17 -3.15 -5.23 2.29
N ILE A 18 -2.12 -5.34 3.13
CA ILE A 18 -1.70 -6.62 3.74
C ILE A 18 -2.81 -7.18 4.64
N PHE A 19 -3.40 -6.35 5.50
CA PHE A 19 -4.52 -6.77 6.34
C PHE A 19 -5.72 -7.23 5.52
N SER A 20 -6.02 -6.52 4.42
CA SER A 20 -7.10 -6.91 3.52
C SER A 20 -6.86 -8.30 2.93
N PHE A 21 -5.63 -8.57 2.47
CA PHE A 21 -5.26 -9.89 1.98
C PHE A 21 -5.31 -10.97 3.08
N SER A 22 -4.90 -10.65 4.31
CA SER A 22 -5.02 -11.57 5.44
C SER A 22 -6.48 -11.96 5.68
N ASN A 23 -7.39 -10.99 5.70
CA ASN A 23 -8.83 -11.24 5.85
C ASN A 23 -9.37 -12.13 4.73
N TYR A 24 -9.04 -11.85 3.46
CA TYR A 24 -9.46 -12.69 2.34
C TYR A 24 -8.89 -14.11 2.41
N TYR A 25 -7.63 -14.26 2.83
CA TYR A 25 -7.02 -15.56 3.03
C TYR A 25 -7.77 -16.38 4.09
N ASN A 26 -8.07 -15.77 5.24
CA ASN A 26 -8.80 -16.46 6.31
C ASN A 26 -10.19 -16.91 5.87
N ILE A 27 -10.93 -16.07 5.13
CA ILE A 27 -12.25 -16.41 4.59
C ILE A 27 -12.16 -17.59 3.61
N LEU A 28 -11.20 -17.55 2.67
CA LEU A 28 -11.10 -18.58 1.62
C LEU A 28 -10.65 -19.94 2.16
N PHE A 29 -9.77 -19.95 3.16
CA PHE A 29 -9.18 -21.17 3.71
C PHE A 29 -9.77 -21.59 5.07
N HIS A 30 -10.84 -20.93 5.52
CA HIS A 30 -11.51 -21.17 6.81
C HIS A 30 -10.50 -21.21 7.97
N SER A 31 -9.61 -20.23 8.01
CA SER A 31 -8.58 -20.15 9.03
C SER A 31 -9.00 -19.18 10.15
N ASP A 32 -9.09 -19.70 11.38
CA ASP A 32 -9.52 -18.92 12.55
C ASP A 32 -8.42 -18.02 13.14
N SER A 33 -7.21 -17.99 12.56
CA SER A 33 -6.09 -17.26 13.15
C SER A 33 -6.14 -15.74 12.94
N GLY A 34 -6.97 -15.25 12.02
CA GLY A 34 -7.07 -13.81 11.67
C GLY A 34 -5.80 -13.23 11.02
N ILE A 35 -4.74 -14.04 10.88
CA ILE A 35 -3.37 -13.63 10.56
C ILE A 35 -2.73 -14.76 9.74
N PHE A 36 -1.99 -14.41 8.68
CA PHE A 36 -1.20 -15.42 7.93
C PHE A 36 -0.25 -16.22 8.85
N PRO A 37 0.15 -17.44 8.47
CA PRO A 37 1.27 -18.13 9.10
C PRO A 37 2.55 -17.28 9.11
N ASN A 38 3.38 -17.41 10.16
CA ASN A 38 4.63 -16.66 10.30
C ASN A 38 5.56 -16.76 9.08
N SER A 39 5.60 -17.91 8.41
CA SER A 39 6.39 -18.11 7.18
C SER A 39 5.92 -17.23 6.02
N ILE A 40 4.61 -17.07 5.84
CA ILE A 40 4.02 -16.24 4.79
C ILE A 40 4.21 -14.75 5.12
N TRP A 41 4.03 -14.36 6.38
CA TRP A 41 4.32 -12.98 6.82
C TRP A 41 5.75 -12.54 6.54
N MET A 42 6.72 -13.40 6.84
CA MET A 42 8.13 -13.10 6.59
C MET A 42 8.40 -12.88 5.10
N ILE A 43 7.75 -13.65 4.21
CA ILE A 43 7.87 -13.47 2.76
C ILE A 43 7.28 -12.12 2.32
N ILE A 44 6.08 -11.77 2.81
CA ILE A 44 5.42 -10.49 2.48
C ILE A 44 6.28 -9.31 2.92
N ILE A 45 6.78 -9.33 4.17
CA ILE A 45 7.62 -8.26 4.72
C ILE A 45 8.93 -8.15 3.93
N LEU A 46 9.57 -9.26 3.58
CA LEU A 46 10.80 -9.26 2.80
C LEU A 46 10.59 -8.64 1.42
N ILE A 47 9.51 -9.02 0.73
CA ILE A 47 9.18 -8.47 -0.60
C ILE A 47 8.93 -6.97 -0.52
N LEU A 48 8.12 -6.51 0.45
CA LEU A 48 7.84 -5.08 0.64
C LEU A 48 9.11 -4.30 0.95
N THR A 49 9.92 -4.81 1.88
CA THR A 49 11.19 -4.17 2.25
C THR A 49 12.14 -4.03 1.05
N ILE A 50 12.18 -5.04 0.16
CA ILE A 50 12.99 -4.98 -1.06
C ILE A 50 12.45 -3.91 -2.03
N ILE A 51 11.14 -3.86 -2.23
CA ILE A 51 10.48 -2.87 -3.10
C ILE A 51 10.74 -1.46 -2.56
N ASP A 52 10.52 -1.23 -1.27
CA ASP A 52 10.73 0.06 -0.61
C ASP A 52 12.19 0.49 -0.67
N TYR A 53 13.12 -0.42 -0.41
CA TYR A 53 14.53 -0.13 -0.52
C TYR A 53 14.90 0.31 -1.94
N PHE A 54 14.34 -0.36 -2.96
CA PHE A 54 14.59 0.01 -4.34
C PHE A 54 14.01 1.40 -4.70
N ILE A 55 12.83 1.73 -4.19
CA ILE A 55 12.17 3.02 -4.50
C ILE A 55 12.80 4.18 -3.72
N PHE A 56 13.01 4.01 -2.41
CA PHE A 56 13.44 5.09 -1.52
C PHE A 56 14.96 5.23 -1.40
N HIS A 57 15.70 4.12 -1.35
CA HIS A 57 17.13 4.14 -1.03
C HIS A 57 18.03 3.91 -2.25
N SER A 58 17.56 3.19 -3.26
CA SER A 58 18.39 2.92 -4.45
C SER A 58 18.53 4.15 -5.35
N LYS A 59 19.77 4.44 -5.77
CA LYS A 59 20.12 5.32 -6.90
C LYS A 59 19.42 6.70 -6.96
N LYS A 60 19.11 7.31 -5.81
CA LYS A 60 18.36 8.59 -5.73
C LYS A 60 17.03 8.55 -6.50
N GLN A 61 16.41 7.36 -6.62
CA GLN A 61 15.18 7.17 -7.39
C GLN A 61 14.05 8.05 -6.86
N TRP A 62 13.84 8.09 -5.55
CA TRP A 62 12.90 8.99 -4.90
C TRP A 62 13.07 10.45 -5.34
N LYS A 63 14.31 10.96 -5.34
CA LYS A 63 14.62 12.32 -5.79
C LYS A 63 14.30 12.53 -7.28
N ASN A 64 14.54 11.52 -8.12
CA ASN A 64 14.19 11.57 -9.54
C ASN A 64 12.67 11.53 -9.76
N ILE A 65 11.91 10.82 -8.93
CA ILE A 65 10.45 10.81 -8.97
C ILE A 65 9.93 12.20 -8.64
N ILE A 66 10.37 12.80 -7.53
CA ILE A 66 9.99 14.17 -7.14
C ILE A 66 10.32 15.16 -8.27
N ASN A 67 11.56 15.15 -8.78
CA ASN A 67 11.98 16.04 -9.86
C ASN A 67 11.16 15.89 -11.15
N LYS A 68 10.58 14.71 -11.42
CA LYS A 68 9.69 14.50 -12.56
C LYS A 68 8.30 15.05 -12.28
N PHE A 69 7.78 14.84 -11.07
CA PHE A 69 6.49 15.37 -10.65
C PHE A 69 6.48 16.90 -10.60
N ASP A 70 7.55 17.53 -10.12
CA ASP A 70 7.69 19.00 -10.07
C ASP A 70 7.70 19.66 -11.46
N LYS A 71 7.99 18.88 -12.52
CA LYS A 71 8.01 19.37 -13.90
C LYS A 71 6.68 19.20 -14.64
N LEU A 72 5.68 18.57 -14.02
CA LEU A 72 4.38 18.36 -14.65
C LEU A 72 3.64 19.69 -14.81
N THR A 73 2.92 19.83 -15.93
CA THR A 73 2.02 20.97 -16.12
C THR A 73 0.81 20.84 -15.18
N GLU A 74 0.12 21.96 -14.91
CA GLU A 74 -1.02 22.00 -13.99
C GLU A 74 -2.13 21.00 -14.38
N ASN A 75 -2.40 20.86 -15.68
CA ASN A 75 -3.38 19.91 -16.21
C ASN A 75 -2.97 18.44 -15.98
N GLU A 76 -1.68 18.12 -16.15
CA GLU A 76 -1.16 16.77 -15.91
C GLU A 76 -1.15 16.44 -14.42
N ASN A 77 -0.80 17.41 -13.58
CA ASN A 77 -0.83 17.27 -12.13
C ASN A 77 -2.25 17.03 -11.62
N ASN A 78 -3.24 17.77 -12.13
CA ASN A 78 -4.64 17.56 -11.75
C ASN A 78 -5.15 16.16 -12.12
N ARG A 79 -4.81 15.65 -13.32
CA ARG A 79 -5.16 14.29 -13.70
C ARG A 79 -4.45 13.25 -12.82
N GLY A 80 -3.17 13.46 -12.54
CA GLY A 80 -2.40 12.62 -11.63
C GLY A 80 -2.99 12.56 -10.23
N ASN A 81 -3.39 13.71 -9.68
CA ASN A 81 -4.02 13.79 -8.36
C ASN A 81 -5.33 13.00 -8.30
N TRP A 82 -6.19 13.09 -9.32
CA TRP A 82 -7.41 12.28 -9.37
C TRP A 82 -7.14 10.78 -9.42
N ILE A 83 -6.10 10.36 -10.14
CA ILE A 83 -5.69 8.95 -10.20
C ILE A 83 -5.21 8.48 -8.81
N VAL A 84 -4.32 9.24 -8.17
CA VAL A 84 -3.81 8.92 -6.82
C VAL A 84 -4.95 8.87 -5.82
N PHE A 85 -5.86 9.84 -5.85
CA PHE A 85 -7.04 9.87 -5.00
C PHE A 85 -7.92 8.62 -5.20
N GLY A 86 -8.17 8.24 -6.46
CA GLY A 86 -8.94 7.03 -6.79
C GLY A 86 -8.28 5.75 -6.26
N ILE A 87 -6.96 5.63 -6.36
CA ILE A 87 -6.21 4.49 -5.82
C ILE A 87 -6.32 4.43 -4.29
N ILE A 88 -6.12 5.55 -3.61
CA ILE A 88 -6.24 5.63 -2.14
C ILE A 88 -7.66 5.24 -1.70
N ALA A 89 -8.69 5.80 -2.36
CA ALA A 89 -10.08 5.47 -2.08
C ALA A 89 -10.36 3.98 -2.28
N LEU A 90 -9.83 3.38 -3.35
CA LEU A 90 -9.97 1.94 -3.62
C LEU A 90 -9.34 1.09 -2.52
N VAL A 91 -8.14 1.45 -2.05
CA VAL A 91 -7.47 0.74 -0.93
C VAL A 91 -8.31 0.83 0.34
N LEU A 92 -8.84 2.01 0.67
CA LEU A 92 -9.69 2.19 1.86
C LEU A 92 -11.00 1.40 1.76
N ILE A 93 -11.68 1.46 0.61
CA ILE A 93 -12.92 0.69 0.38
C ILE A 93 -12.62 -0.81 0.47
N ASN A 94 -11.53 -1.28 -0.15
CA ASN A 94 -11.13 -2.68 -0.10
C ASN A 94 -10.83 -3.14 1.33
N PHE A 95 -10.15 -2.30 2.11
CA PHE A 95 -9.86 -2.57 3.51
C PHE A 95 -11.13 -2.70 4.34
N THR A 96 -12.02 -1.70 4.28
CA THR A 96 -13.30 -1.76 4.99
C THR A 96 -14.15 -2.95 4.56
N PHE A 97 -14.20 -3.24 3.25
CA PHE A 97 -14.94 -4.37 2.70
C PHE A 97 -14.38 -5.71 3.17
N SER A 98 -13.05 -5.86 3.24
CA SER A 98 -12.40 -7.08 3.73
C SER A 98 -12.80 -7.37 5.19
N PHE A 99 -12.85 -6.34 6.03
CA PHE A 99 -13.27 -6.45 7.43
C PHE A 99 -14.75 -6.80 7.56
N TYR A 100 -15.59 -6.16 6.73
CA TYR A 100 -17.02 -6.47 6.68
C TYR A 100 -17.26 -7.94 6.33
N LEU A 101 -16.57 -8.46 5.30
CA LEU A 101 -16.68 -9.87 4.92
C LEU A 101 -16.15 -10.82 6.01
N TYR A 102 -15.02 -10.48 6.63
CA TYR A 102 -14.45 -11.32 7.69
C TYR A 102 -15.35 -11.38 8.92
N TYR A 103 -16.01 -10.26 9.28
CA TYR A 103 -16.97 -10.23 10.38
C TYR A 103 -18.26 -11.02 10.10
N GLN A 104 -18.65 -11.14 8.83
CA GLN A 104 -19.86 -11.88 8.43
C GLN A 104 -19.62 -13.39 8.24
N SER A 105 -18.37 -13.80 8.02
CA SER A 105 -17.95 -15.20 7.83
C SER A 105 -17.93 -15.98 9.14
#